data_AF-A0A9P4JX25-F1
#
_entry.id   AF-A0A9P4JX25-F1
#
_cell.length_a   1.000
_cell.length_b   1.000
_cell.length_c   1.000
_cell.angle_alpha   90.00
_cell.angle_beta   90.00
_cell.angle_gamma   90.00
#
_symmetry.space_group_name_H-M   'P 1'
#
loop_
_entity.id
_entity.type
_entity.pdbx_description
1 polymer ?
#
loop_
_entity_poly.entity_id
_entity_poly.type
_entity_poly.pdbx_seq_one_letter_code
_entity_poly.pdbx_strand_id
1 'polypeptide(L)'
;MFWASLRFSLIFGVIPAIHSQEVLESDTIKLMSNKELFTRWRPTTHIIAPAGWLNWHPNQISWGNISWASDLVTWTDVGGWQDSQALAIGPVIKHPPDDWNVTSWRDPFFLDWPEMDDILLYGEPHYYAVFGSRIREFGPRLPFYSTPASDLTHWHYLGPLWEPAKGSSLGNAKETGPYGGNFEVASLFSLEDDNGDTHYYRMMGVQSGNTKTHNRTWSLWNEGNVSRRADGYVQFWPIAGGAADWGNLYALISFDDTKNNRRVAWGWANDELPVFAQLFVMTTEALENRNRDMEEPGNSRLIDNGHGSFTAYALGIRPLLDVIVGIREEAVYGKDACGSSHMEVVATFSNFSGAAGLAVVASPGGEEYTHVYFDPGSSIIVVDRSHSSTIDGMLRDVVQGHFQPYIFAKSGVEDITMDIFFDGSLLEVFVNDRFALTIRIYPGHKDSTNFGVYIAEGASVEVSDVEAWVGLKNVWPE
;
A
#
# COMPACT_ATOMS: atom_id res chain seq x y z
N MET A 1 18.24 35.66 1.32
CA MET A 1 17.86 36.48 0.15
C MET A 1 18.83 36.22 -0.99
N PHE A 2 18.53 35.22 -1.82
CA PHE A 2 19.02 35.11 -3.19
C PHE A 2 17.80 34.76 -4.01
N TRP A 3 17.35 35.69 -4.85
CA TRP A 3 16.26 35.44 -5.79
C TRP A 3 16.86 34.74 -7.00
N ALA A 4 16.62 33.44 -7.15
CA ALA A 4 16.98 32.69 -8.34
C ALA A 4 15.70 32.41 -9.14
N SER A 5 15.42 33.29 -10.11
CA SER A 5 14.47 33.00 -11.19
C SER A 5 15.17 32.05 -12.17
N LEU A 6 15.15 30.74 -11.91
CA LEU A 6 15.48 29.77 -12.96
C LEU A 6 14.23 29.45 -13.77
N ARG A 7 14.16 30.04 -14.97
CA ARG A 7 13.30 29.54 -16.05
C ARG A 7 14.06 28.42 -16.75
N PHE A 8 13.70 27.17 -16.50
CA PHE A 8 14.05 26.09 -17.42
C PHE A 8 13.00 26.04 -18.53
N SER A 9 13.37 26.51 -19.72
CA SER A 9 12.74 26.02 -20.95
C SER A 9 13.46 24.73 -21.32
N LEU A 10 12.74 23.61 -21.40
CA LEU A 10 13.24 22.40 -22.05
C LEU A 10 13.57 22.75 -23.51
N ILE A 11 14.85 22.67 -23.88
CA ILE A 11 15.31 22.71 -25.26
C ILE A 11 15.94 21.34 -25.55
N PHE A 12 15.18 20.45 -26.19
CA PHE A 12 15.71 19.20 -26.72
C PHE A 12 16.34 19.47 -28.09
N GLY A 13 17.63 19.17 -28.24
CA GLY A 13 18.31 19.11 -29.53
C GLY A 13 17.93 17.83 -30.27
N VAL A 14 17.29 17.98 -31.43
CA VAL A 14 16.88 16.86 -32.29
C VAL A 14 18.08 16.31 -33.06
N ILE A 15 18.44 15.05 -32.80
CA ILE A 15 19.19 14.21 -33.74
C ILE A 15 18.24 13.09 -34.18
N PRO A 16 17.90 12.95 -35.47
CA PRO A 16 17.00 11.90 -35.91
C PRO A 16 17.74 10.55 -35.90
N ALA A 17 17.36 9.66 -34.98
CA ALA A 17 17.76 8.26 -35.01
C ALA A 17 16.77 7.43 -35.84
N ILE A 18 17.30 6.34 -36.39
CA ILE A 18 16.69 5.49 -37.41
C ILE A 18 15.56 4.63 -36.80
N HIS A 19 14.38 4.70 -37.40
CA HIS A 19 13.16 3.97 -37.03
C HIS A 19 13.38 2.44 -36.98
N SER A 20 13.48 1.88 -35.77
CA SER A 20 13.24 0.46 -35.50
C SER A 20 12.50 0.30 -34.16
N GLN A 21 11.18 0.08 -34.20
CA GLN A 21 10.32 -0.33 -33.08
C GLN A 21 10.59 0.35 -31.71
N GLU A 22 10.66 1.69 -31.69
CA GLU A 22 10.74 2.46 -30.42
C GLU A 22 9.36 2.64 -29.76
N VAL A 23 8.28 2.56 -30.54
CA VAL A 23 6.90 2.78 -30.08
C VAL A 23 6.05 1.54 -30.36
N LEU A 24 5.36 1.05 -29.34
CA LEU A 24 4.34 0.00 -29.47
C LEU A 24 2.97 0.61 -29.74
N GLU A 25 2.25 0.03 -30.70
CA GLU A 25 0.86 0.40 -31.02
C GLU A 25 -0.09 -0.78 -30.77
N SER A 26 -1.36 -0.48 -30.47
CA SER A 26 -2.36 -1.50 -30.10
C SER A 26 -2.59 -2.55 -31.18
N ASP A 27 -2.57 -2.17 -32.47
CA ASP A 27 -2.72 -3.10 -33.58
C ASP A 27 -1.49 -3.98 -33.78
N THR A 28 -0.30 -3.46 -33.48
CA THR A 28 0.93 -4.28 -33.46
C THR A 28 0.83 -5.34 -32.36
N ILE A 29 0.41 -4.96 -31.15
CA ILE A 29 0.27 -5.87 -30.01
C ILE A 29 -0.70 -7.03 -30.32
N LYS A 30 -1.82 -6.76 -31.00
CA LYS A 30 -2.81 -7.81 -31.37
C LYS A 30 -2.25 -8.86 -32.34
N LEU A 31 -1.20 -8.53 -33.08
CA LEU A 31 -0.56 -9.42 -34.05
C LEU A 31 0.62 -10.20 -33.46
N MET A 32 1.09 -9.82 -32.27
CA MET A 32 2.21 -10.48 -31.60
C MET A 32 1.83 -11.87 -31.11
N SER A 33 2.79 -12.79 -31.13
CA SER A 33 2.61 -14.11 -30.54
C SER A 33 2.66 -14.07 -29.00
N ASN A 34 2.17 -15.14 -28.37
CA ASN A 34 2.20 -15.26 -26.92
C ASN A 34 3.62 -15.07 -26.37
N LYS A 35 3.75 -14.23 -25.33
CA LYS A 35 4.99 -13.93 -24.60
C LYS A 35 5.98 -12.98 -25.31
N GLU A 36 5.66 -12.41 -26.47
CA GLU A 36 6.57 -11.41 -27.10
C GLU A 36 6.78 -10.15 -26.25
N LEU A 37 5.81 -9.79 -25.41
CA LEU A 37 5.91 -8.66 -24.47
C LEU A 37 6.31 -9.07 -23.05
N PHE A 38 6.77 -10.31 -22.85
CA PHE A 38 6.99 -10.88 -21.52
C PHE A 38 7.91 -10.04 -20.64
N THR A 39 8.94 -9.41 -21.21
CA THR A 39 9.89 -8.54 -20.48
C THR A 39 9.58 -7.05 -20.60
N ARG A 40 8.65 -6.65 -21.49
CA ARG A 40 8.47 -5.24 -21.89
C ARG A 40 8.15 -4.30 -20.73
N TRP A 41 7.32 -4.77 -19.82
CA TRP A 41 6.82 -4.04 -18.66
C TRP A 41 6.96 -4.86 -17.37
N ARG A 42 7.81 -5.89 -17.40
CA ARG A 42 7.95 -6.82 -16.28
C ARG A 42 8.77 -6.18 -15.18
N PRO A 43 8.26 -6.09 -13.95
CA PRO A 43 9.05 -5.63 -12.82
C PRO A 43 10.20 -6.58 -12.52
N THR A 44 11.31 -6.04 -12.05
CA THR A 44 12.53 -6.79 -11.71
C THR A 44 13.04 -6.48 -10.32
N THR A 45 12.48 -5.51 -9.60
CA THR A 45 12.84 -5.19 -8.21
C THR A 45 11.83 -5.74 -7.21
N HIS A 46 10.80 -6.44 -7.71
CA HIS A 46 9.71 -7.01 -6.93
C HIS A 46 9.66 -8.53 -7.03
N ILE A 47 9.09 -9.17 -6.00
CA ILE A 47 8.68 -10.56 -6.13
C ILE A 47 7.61 -10.62 -7.22
N ILE A 48 7.73 -11.60 -8.11
CA ILE A 48 6.74 -11.88 -9.14
C ILE A 48 6.83 -13.38 -9.47
N ALA A 49 5.72 -14.01 -9.83
CA ALA A 49 5.76 -15.38 -10.32
C ALA A 49 6.68 -15.50 -11.55
N PRO A 50 7.43 -16.61 -11.74
CA PRO A 50 8.30 -16.81 -12.90
C PRO A 50 7.55 -16.63 -14.23
N ALA A 51 6.29 -17.04 -14.29
CA ALA A 51 5.35 -16.68 -15.33
C ALA A 51 3.90 -16.98 -14.89
N GLY A 52 2.92 -16.43 -15.60
CA GLY A 52 1.51 -16.77 -15.39
C GLY A 52 0.87 -15.99 -14.25
N TRP A 53 -0.11 -16.61 -13.61
CA TRP A 53 -1.01 -15.96 -12.65
C TRP A 53 -0.69 -16.39 -11.21
N LEU A 54 -0.52 -15.44 -10.28
CA LEU A 54 -0.04 -15.62 -8.91
C LEU A 54 -1.18 -15.75 -7.87
N ASN A 55 -2.33 -15.09 -8.05
CA ASN A 55 -3.38 -15.10 -7.01
C ASN A 55 -4.29 -16.36 -7.02
N TRP A 56 -4.60 -16.94 -8.19
CA TRP A 56 -5.47 -18.11 -8.36
C TRP A 56 -5.40 -18.74 -9.76
N HIS A 57 -4.94 -19.99 -9.89
CA HIS A 57 -4.87 -20.68 -11.19
C HIS A 57 -5.78 -21.93 -11.23
N PRO A 58 -6.85 -21.97 -12.04
CA PRO A 58 -7.86 -23.04 -12.02
C PRO A 58 -7.35 -24.43 -12.46
N ASN A 59 -6.21 -24.50 -13.15
CA ASN A 59 -5.58 -25.77 -13.55
C ASN A 59 -4.46 -26.23 -12.60
N GLN A 60 -4.28 -25.55 -11.47
CA GLN A 60 -3.33 -25.94 -10.43
C GLN A 60 -4.08 -26.04 -9.10
N ILE A 61 -4.30 -27.28 -8.67
CA ILE A 61 -4.86 -27.65 -7.35
C ILE A 61 -3.74 -27.92 -6.32
N SER A 62 -2.49 -27.67 -6.69
CA SER A 62 -1.31 -27.89 -5.84
C SER A 62 -0.77 -26.54 -5.40
N TRP A 63 -0.48 -26.42 -4.09
CA TRP A 63 0.48 -25.45 -3.56
C TRP A 63 1.76 -25.48 -4.41
N GLY A 64 2.20 -24.35 -4.95
CA GLY A 64 3.36 -24.25 -5.83
C GLY A 64 3.80 -22.81 -6.03
N ASN A 65 5.04 -22.61 -6.48
CA ASN A 65 5.66 -21.30 -6.68
C ASN A 65 5.96 -20.54 -5.37
N ILE A 66 6.45 -21.26 -4.36
CA ILE A 66 6.98 -20.67 -3.13
C ILE A 66 8.33 -20.05 -3.47
N SER A 67 8.54 -18.80 -3.11
CA SER A 67 9.82 -18.12 -3.28
C SER A 67 10.48 -17.97 -1.91
N TRP A 68 11.79 -18.14 -1.86
CA TRP A 68 12.57 -17.97 -0.64
C TRP A 68 13.54 -16.81 -0.78
N ALA A 69 13.60 -15.97 0.25
CA ALA A 69 14.62 -14.96 0.43
C ALA A 69 15.11 -14.95 1.87
N SER A 70 16.40 -14.71 2.06
CA SER A 70 16.98 -14.53 3.40
C SER A 70 17.01 -13.07 3.84
N ASP A 71 16.98 -12.14 2.89
CA ASP A 71 17.20 -10.70 3.02
C ASP A 71 15.99 -9.85 2.54
N LEU A 72 14.92 -10.49 2.05
CA LEU A 72 13.77 -9.87 1.36
C LEU A 72 14.14 -9.07 0.09
N VAL A 73 15.40 -9.16 -0.36
CA VAL A 73 15.90 -8.51 -1.57
C VAL A 73 16.08 -9.55 -2.67
N THR A 74 16.85 -10.62 -2.45
CA THR A 74 17.17 -11.59 -3.50
C THR A 74 16.32 -12.85 -3.33
N TRP A 75 15.59 -13.23 -4.37
CA TRP A 75 14.62 -14.32 -4.33
C TRP A 75 15.08 -15.51 -5.18
N THR A 76 14.79 -16.71 -4.66
CA THR A 76 15.01 -17.98 -5.37
C THR A 76 13.69 -18.74 -5.41
N ASP A 77 13.34 -19.25 -6.58
CA ASP A 77 12.17 -20.11 -6.73
C ASP A 77 12.39 -21.45 -6.04
N VAL A 78 11.41 -21.89 -5.25
CA VAL A 78 11.41 -23.19 -4.60
C VAL A 78 10.43 -24.10 -5.35
N GLY A 79 10.97 -25.14 -5.99
CA GLY A 79 10.20 -26.11 -6.77
C GLY A 79 9.26 -27.03 -5.97
N GLY A 80 9.20 -26.86 -4.64
CA GLY A 80 8.37 -27.62 -3.71
C GLY A 80 9.02 -27.78 -2.33
N TRP A 81 8.27 -28.28 -1.36
CA TRP A 81 8.80 -28.61 -0.03
C TRP A 81 9.89 -29.70 -0.13
N GLN A 82 10.93 -29.60 0.71
CA GLN A 82 12.00 -30.63 0.77
C GLN A 82 11.46 -32.02 1.16
N ASP A 83 10.33 -32.08 1.88
CA ASP A 83 9.70 -33.32 2.33
C ASP A 83 8.17 -33.30 2.18
N SER A 84 7.57 -34.46 1.90
CA SER A 84 6.12 -34.68 1.75
C SER A 84 5.37 -34.84 3.08
N GLN A 85 5.92 -34.33 4.19
CA GLN A 85 5.37 -34.51 5.54
C GLN A 85 4.26 -33.51 5.91
N ALA A 86 3.73 -32.74 4.95
CA ALA A 86 2.54 -31.94 5.19
C ALA A 86 1.34 -32.86 5.51
N LEU A 87 1.06 -33.03 6.79
CA LEU A 87 -0.13 -33.75 7.25
C LEU A 87 -1.35 -32.84 7.05
N ALA A 88 -2.17 -33.17 6.05
CA ALA A 88 -3.48 -32.55 5.91
C ALA A 88 -4.40 -33.09 7.00
N ILE A 89 -4.60 -32.32 8.06
CA ILE A 89 -5.72 -32.54 8.99
C ILE A 89 -7.00 -31.98 8.36
N GLY A 90 -8.15 -32.59 8.66
CA GLY A 90 -9.44 -32.07 8.21
C GLY A 90 -9.70 -30.65 8.72
N PRO A 91 -10.71 -29.93 8.19
CA PRO A 91 -11.00 -28.56 8.63
C PRO A 91 -11.21 -28.49 10.14
N VAL A 92 -10.42 -27.65 10.81
CA VAL A 92 -10.46 -27.43 12.26
C VAL A 92 -11.53 -26.40 12.66
N ILE A 93 -11.91 -25.50 11.74
CA ILE A 93 -13.09 -24.64 11.85
C ILE A 93 -14.03 -24.99 10.69
N LYS A 94 -15.10 -25.74 10.99
CA LYS A 94 -15.91 -26.42 9.94
C LYS A 94 -17.06 -25.58 9.41
N HIS A 95 -17.59 -24.69 10.25
CA HIS A 95 -18.79 -23.91 9.95
C HIS A 95 -18.59 -22.48 10.44
N PRO A 96 -19.23 -21.49 9.77
CA PRO A 96 -19.34 -20.14 10.31
C PRO A 96 -20.09 -20.16 11.66
N PRO A 97 -20.13 -19.04 12.41
CA PRO A 97 -20.90 -18.97 13.65
C PRO A 97 -22.36 -19.41 13.44
N ASP A 98 -22.89 -20.26 14.31
CA ASP A 98 -24.17 -20.97 14.11
C ASP A 98 -25.37 -20.04 13.84
N ASP A 99 -25.37 -18.86 14.46
CA ASP A 99 -26.45 -17.87 14.35
C ASP A 99 -26.29 -16.92 13.14
N TRP A 100 -25.28 -17.14 12.29
CA TRP A 100 -24.98 -16.23 11.18
C TRP A 100 -25.37 -16.82 9.84
N ASN A 101 -26.28 -16.13 9.15
CA ASN A 101 -26.58 -16.38 7.73
C ASN A 101 -25.53 -15.74 6.82
N VAL A 102 -24.29 -16.23 6.90
CA VAL A 102 -23.17 -15.68 6.11
C VAL A 102 -23.33 -15.99 4.63
N THR A 103 -22.90 -15.06 3.79
CA THR A 103 -22.78 -15.25 2.33
C THR A 103 -21.32 -15.34 1.87
N SER A 104 -20.40 -15.18 2.80
CA SER A 104 -18.96 -15.09 2.62
C SER A 104 -18.32 -15.30 3.99
N TRP A 105 -17.34 -16.19 4.09
CA TRP A 105 -16.58 -16.49 5.31
C TRP A 105 -15.27 -17.19 4.89
N ARG A 106 -14.15 -16.46 4.91
CA ARG A 106 -12.87 -16.90 4.34
C ARG A 106 -11.68 -16.11 4.91
N ASP A 107 -10.50 -16.40 4.36
CA ASP A 107 -9.23 -15.69 4.56
C ASP A 107 -8.83 -15.59 6.05
N PRO A 108 -8.65 -16.74 6.74
CA PRO A 108 -8.22 -16.72 8.12
C PRO A 108 -6.83 -16.09 8.25
N PHE A 109 -6.74 -15.02 9.04
CA PHE A 109 -5.49 -14.45 9.50
C PHE A 109 -5.13 -15.06 10.85
N PHE A 110 -4.05 -15.85 10.87
CA PHE A 110 -3.55 -16.50 12.08
C PHE A 110 -2.37 -15.75 12.68
N LEU A 111 -2.33 -15.65 14.01
CA LEU A 111 -1.21 -15.12 14.76
C LEU A 111 -1.17 -15.73 16.17
N ASP A 112 0.02 -16.01 16.69
CA ASP A 112 0.26 -16.05 18.13
C ASP A 112 0.21 -14.63 18.68
N TRP A 113 -0.41 -14.44 19.85
CA TRP A 113 -0.70 -13.07 20.30
C TRP A 113 -0.73 -12.91 21.83
N PRO A 114 0.44 -12.72 22.46
CA PRO A 114 0.55 -12.56 23.92
C PRO A 114 -0.33 -11.44 24.49
N GLU A 115 -0.46 -10.31 23.80
CA GLU A 115 -1.27 -9.18 24.26
C GLU A 115 -2.76 -9.50 24.28
N MET A 116 -3.23 -10.39 23.39
CA MET A 116 -4.61 -10.88 23.45
C MET A 116 -4.80 -11.94 24.55
N ASP A 117 -3.77 -12.76 24.83
CA ASP A 117 -3.79 -13.67 25.98
C ASP A 117 -3.99 -12.88 27.28
N ASP A 118 -3.29 -11.75 27.43
CA ASP A 118 -3.45 -10.83 28.56
C ASP A 118 -4.85 -10.20 28.61
N ILE A 119 -5.40 -9.71 27.49
CA ILE A 119 -6.78 -9.18 27.42
C ILE A 119 -7.81 -10.24 27.83
N LEU A 120 -7.60 -11.49 27.43
CA LEU A 120 -8.50 -12.60 27.70
C LEU A 120 -8.26 -13.25 29.06
N LEU A 121 -7.18 -12.90 29.75
CA LEU A 121 -6.74 -13.49 31.02
C LEU A 121 -6.45 -14.99 30.86
N TYR A 122 -5.84 -15.39 29.75
CA TYR A 122 -5.37 -16.75 29.53
C TYR A 122 -4.05 -16.97 30.26
N GLY A 123 -3.92 -18.13 30.93
CA GLY A 123 -2.71 -18.52 31.66
C GLY A 123 -1.74 -19.36 30.84
N GLU A 124 -2.04 -19.56 29.55
CA GLU A 124 -1.26 -20.32 28.59
C GLU A 124 -1.26 -19.60 27.24
N PRO A 125 -0.29 -19.84 26.34
CA PRO A 125 -0.25 -19.19 25.03
C PRO A 125 -1.36 -19.69 24.10
N HIS A 126 -1.99 -18.79 23.35
CA HIS A 126 -2.97 -19.13 22.31
C HIS A 126 -2.57 -18.65 20.91
N TYR A 127 -3.13 -19.32 19.90
CA TYR A 127 -3.26 -18.78 18.55
C TYR A 127 -4.65 -18.19 18.35
N TYR A 128 -4.72 -17.17 17.50
CA TYR A 128 -5.93 -16.46 17.16
C TYR A 128 -6.20 -16.51 15.67
N ALA A 129 -7.47 -16.42 15.28
CA ALA A 129 -7.88 -16.37 13.89
C ALA A 129 -8.97 -15.32 13.66
N VAL A 130 -8.70 -14.38 12.74
CA VAL A 130 -9.69 -13.40 12.25
C VAL A 130 -10.13 -13.82 10.85
N PHE A 131 -11.44 -13.79 10.58
CA PHE A 131 -11.98 -14.10 9.26
C PHE A 131 -12.62 -12.88 8.60
N GLY A 132 -12.44 -12.73 7.29
CA GLY A 132 -13.25 -11.85 6.47
C GLY A 132 -14.61 -12.49 6.18
N SER A 133 -15.70 -11.76 6.38
CA SER A 133 -17.05 -12.31 6.14
C SER A 133 -18.11 -11.24 5.85
N ARG A 134 -19.31 -11.71 5.49
CA ARG A 134 -20.50 -10.86 5.24
C ARG A 134 -21.80 -11.57 5.58
N ILE A 135 -22.70 -10.78 6.17
CA ILE A 135 -24.14 -11.06 6.19
C ILE A 135 -24.84 -10.09 5.23
N ARG A 136 -25.58 -10.60 4.24
CA ARG A 136 -26.07 -9.83 3.08
C ARG A 136 -26.84 -8.55 3.45
N GLU A 137 -27.66 -8.65 4.49
CA GLU A 137 -28.53 -7.58 4.99
C GLU A 137 -27.77 -6.55 5.82
N PHE A 138 -26.83 -6.99 6.66
CA PHE A 138 -26.20 -6.12 7.65
C PHE A 138 -24.81 -5.59 7.26
N GLY A 139 -24.16 -6.21 6.27
CA GLY A 139 -22.83 -5.81 5.81
C GLY A 139 -21.71 -6.75 6.28
N PRO A 140 -20.47 -6.25 6.31
CA PRO A 140 -19.31 -7.07 6.61
C PRO A 140 -19.23 -7.42 8.10
N ARG A 141 -18.53 -8.49 8.42
CA ARG A 141 -18.39 -9.02 9.78
C ARG A 141 -17.02 -9.64 9.99
N LEU A 142 -16.50 -9.58 11.22
CA LEU A 142 -15.24 -10.22 11.61
C LEU A 142 -15.46 -11.25 12.73
N PRO A 143 -15.69 -12.53 12.38
CA PRO A 143 -15.59 -13.64 13.31
C PRO A 143 -14.17 -13.74 13.88
N PHE A 144 -14.07 -13.97 15.17
CA PHE A 144 -12.80 -14.14 15.86
C PHE A 144 -12.78 -15.44 16.66
N TYR A 145 -11.66 -16.13 16.63
CA TYR A 145 -11.49 -17.42 17.27
C TYR A 145 -10.14 -17.50 17.99
N SER A 146 -10.04 -18.37 18.99
CA SER A 146 -8.77 -18.75 19.62
C SER A 146 -8.63 -20.25 19.78
N THR A 147 -7.41 -20.71 19.98
CA THR A 147 -7.09 -22.10 20.33
C THR A 147 -5.81 -22.13 21.18
N PRO A 148 -5.68 -22.99 22.20
CA PRO A 148 -4.42 -23.13 22.92
C PRO A 148 -3.29 -23.54 21.97
N ALA A 149 -2.10 -22.97 22.12
CA ALA A 149 -0.96 -23.30 21.28
C ALA A 149 -0.53 -24.78 21.39
N SER A 150 -0.96 -25.47 22.45
CA SER A 150 -0.76 -26.91 22.65
C SER A 150 -1.69 -27.80 21.83
N ASP A 151 -2.81 -27.30 21.31
CA ASP A 151 -3.78 -28.08 20.52
C ASP A 151 -4.52 -27.25 19.47
N LEU A 152 -3.96 -27.17 18.26
CA LEU A 152 -4.54 -26.42 17.14
C LEU A 152 -5.78 -27.08 16.49
N THR A 153 -6.27 -28.21 17.04
CA THR A 153 -7.38 -28.97 16.44
C THR A 153 -8.75 -28.50 16.90
N HIS A 154 -8.83 -27.70 17.97
CA HIS A 154 -10.08 -27.22 18.55
C HIS A 154 -10.08 -25.69 18.70
N TRP A 155 -10.86 -25.01 17.85
CA TRP A 155 -10.98 -23.56 17.87
C TRP A 155 -12.27 -23.11 18.55
N HIS A 156 -12.14 -22.14 19.46
CA HIS A 156 -13.22 -21.55 20.23
C HIS A 156 -13.63 -20.22 19.60
N TYR A 157 -14.92 -20.01 19.39
CA TYR A 157 -15.45 -18.74 18.88
C TYR A 157 -15.44 -17.68 20.00
N LEU A 158 -14.81 -16.55 19.73
CA LEU A 158 -14.68 -15.40 20.62
C LEU A 158 -15.66 -14.27 20.29
N GLY A 159 -16.67 -14.55 19.46
CA GLY A 159 -17.69 -13.59 19.07
C GLY A 159 -17.35 -12.77 17.82
N PRO A 160 -18.26 -11.86 17.43
CA PRO A 160 -17.95 -10.85 16.44
C PRO A 160 -17.01 -9.82 17.02
N LEU A 161 -15.77 -9.85 16.57
CA LEU A 161 -14.80 -8.82 16.89
C LEU A 161 -15.28 -7.44 16.42
N TRP A 162 -15.95 -7.37 15.26
CA TRP A 162 -16.51 -6.13 14.74
C TRP A 162 -17.63 -6.34 13.71
N GLU A 163 -18.61 -5.43 13.74
CA GLU A 163 -19.85 -5.51 12.96
C GLU A 163 -20.32 -4.15 12.42
N PRO A 164 -19.55 -3.49 11.55
CA PRO A 164 -19.96 -2.18 11.05
C PRO A 164 -21.20 -2.32 10.16
N ALA A 165 -22.01 -1.26 10.14
CA ALA A 165 -23.18 -1.21 9.27
C ALA A 165 -22.74 -1.19 7.80
N LYS A 166 -23.49 -1.89 6.94
CA LYS A 166 -23.24 -1.92 5.50
C LYS A 166 -23.12 -0.52 4.90
N GLY A 167 -22.00 -0.24 4.23
CA GLY A 167 -21.74 1.03 3.57
C GLY A 167 -21.43 2.21 4.50
N SER A 168 -21.35 2.00 5.82
CA SER A 168 -20.85 3.02 6.75
C SER A 168 -19.35 3.27 6.57
N SER A 169 -18.84 4.34 7.15
CA SER A 169 -17.41 4.68 7.24
C SER A 169 -17.09 5.08 8.68
N LEU A 170 -15.80 5.10 9.05
CA LEU A 170 -15.37 5.57 10.37
C LEU A 170 -15.75 7.04 10.58
N GLY A 171 -15.33 7.88 9.63
CA GLY A 171 -15.63 9.29 9.55
C GLY A 171 -15.97 9.65 8.10
N ASN A 172 -15.36 10.70 7.57
CA ASN A 172 -15.54 11.08 6.18
C ASN A 172 -15.01 9.97 5.24
N ALA A 173 -15.89 9.35 4.45
CA ALA A 173 -15.51 8.28 3.53
C ALA A 173 -14.48 8.68 2.45
N LYS A 174 -14.25 9.98 2.20
CA LYS A 174 -13.15 10.44 1.34
C LYS A 174 -11.78 10.27 1.96
N GLU A 175 -11.71 10.28 3.30
CA GLU A 175 -10.50 10.18 4.09
C GLU A 175 -10.31 8.75 4.62
N THR A 176 -11.37 8.16 5.20
CA THR A 176 -11.25 6.87 5.89
C THR A 176 -11.66 5.67 5.03
N GLY A 177 -12.23 5.92 3.85
CA GLY A 177 -12.90 4.91 3.04
C GLY A 177 -14.21 4.38 3.66
N PRO A 178 -15.11 3.80 2.85
CA PRO A 178 -16.31 3.12 3.33
C PRO A 178 -16.07 1.62 3.58
N TYR A 179 -16.77 1.05 4.56
CA TYR A 179 -16.73 -0.37 4.92
C TYR A 179 -17.52 -1.28 3.97
N GLY A 180 -18.17 -0.72 2.95
CA GLY A 180 -18.74 -1.48 1.83
C GLY A 180 -19.69 -2.60 2.25
N GLY A 181 -19.60 -3.74 1.56
CA GLY A 181 -20.51 -4.87 1.73
C GLY A 181 -19.89 -6.15 2.29
N ASN A 182 -18.57 -6.35 2.14
CA ASN A 182 -17.86 -7.57 2.53
C ASN A 182 -16.40 -7.23 2.89
N PHE A 183 -15.87 -7.88 3.94
CA PHE A 183 -14.45 -7.88 4.22
C PHE A 183 -13.77 -9.14 3.68
N GLU A 184 -12.56 -8.97 3.16
CA GLU A 184 -11.63 -10.01 2.70
C GLU A 184 -10.27 -9.78 3.33
N VAL A 185 -9.47 -10.85 3.47
CA VAL A 185 -8.09 -10.80 3.98
C VAL A 185 -7.97 -9.92 5.23
N ALA A 186 -8.89 -10.11 6.17
CA ALA A 186 -8.98 -9.28 7.35
C ALA A 186 -7.97 -9.73 8.40
N SER A 187 -7.21 -8.79 8.96
CA SER A 187 -6.21 -9.04 10.01
C SER A 187 -6.44 -8.13 11.22
N LEU A 188 -5.95 -8.56 12.38
CA LEU A 188 -5.85 -7.78 13.61
C LEU A 188 -4.53 -8.12 14.30
N PHE A 189 -3.78 -7.11 14.70
CA PHE A 189 -2.47 -7.27 15.34
C PHE A 189 -2.14 -6.06 16.21
N SER A 190 -1.15 -6.23 17.10
CA SER A 190 -0.54 -5.13 17.85
C SER A 190 0.66 -4.55 17.12
N LEU A 191 0.90 -3.26 17.35
CA LEU A 191 2.16 -2.56 17.09
C LEU A 191 2.50 -1.77 18.36
N GLU A 192 3.77 -1.73 18.73
CA GLU A 192 4.24 -0.86 19.82
C GLU A 192 4.73 0.47 19.23
N ASP A 193 4.47 1.56 19.95
CA ASP A 193 5.04 2.88 19.63
C ASP A 193 6.44 3.07 20.25
N ASP A 194 7.07 4.21 20.00
CA ASP A 194 8.41 4.52 20.52
C ASP A 194 8.47 4.61 22.07
N ASN A 195 7.33 4.72 22.74
CA ASN A 195 7.22 4.71 24.21
C ASN A 195 6.97 3.30 24.77
N GLY A 196 6.74 2.30 23.92
CA GLY A 196 6.36 0.95 24.31
C GLY A 196 4.87 0.79 24.61
N ASP A 197 4.03 1.77 24.22
CA ASP A 197 2.59 1.64 24.34
C ASP A 197 2.05 0.76 23.20
N THR A 198 1.17 -0.18 23.53
CA THR A 198 0.57 -1.09 22.56
C THR A 198 -0.64 -0.45 21.85
N HIS A 199 -0.62 -0.48 20.52
CA HIS A 199 -1.71 -0.05 19.65
C HIS A 199 -2.25 -1.24 18.84
N TYR A 200 -3.57 -1.29 18.64
CA TYR A 200 -4.21 -2.37 17.91
C TYR A 200 -4.67 -1.92 16.53
N TYR A 201 -4.13 -2.56 15.49
CA TYR A 201 -4.43 -2.26 14.10
C TYR A 201 -5.11 -3.40 13.40
N ARG A 202 -6.02 -3.04 12.51
CA ARG A 202 -6.61 -3.95 11.54
C ARG A 202 -6.32 -3.51 10.13
N MET A 203 -6.21 -4.49 9.24
CA MET A 203 -6.27 -4.28 7.80
C MET A 203 -7.36 -5.16 7.22
N MET A 204 -7.98 -4.69 6.13
CA MET A 204 -8.97 -5.47 5.40
C MET A 204 -9.11 -5.01 3.96
N GLY A 205 -9.36 -5.98 3.08
CA GLY A 205 -9.95 -5.72 1.78
C GLY A 205 -11.45 -5.45 1.92
N VAL A 206 -11.96 -4.40 1.26
CA VAL A 206 -13.39 -4.06 1.22
C VAL A 206 -13.93 -4.15 -0.20
N GLN A 207 -14.94 -5.01 -0.38
CA GLN A 207 -15.71 -5.09 -1.62
C GLN A 207 -16.97 -4.21 -1.57
N SER A 208 -17.42 -3.74 -2.74
CA SER A 208 -18.63 -2.93 -2.90
C SER A 208 -18.59 -1.60 -2.11
N GLY A 209 -17.41 -1.01 -1.95
CA GLY A 209 -17.17 0.28 -1.28
C GLY A 209 -16.93 1.45 -2.26
N ASN A 210 -17.37 1.34 -3.51
CA ASN A 210 -17.01 2.31 -4.54
C ASN A 210 -17.50 3.74 -4.18
N THR A 211 -16.62 4.72 -4.32
CA THR A 211 -16.93 6.15 -4.22
C THR A 211 -16.82 6.80 -5.60
N LYS A 212 -17.09 8.11 -5.70
CA LYS A 212 -16.91 8.86 -6.96
C LYS A 212 -15.46 8.88 -7.44
N THR A 213 -14.52 8.86 -6.50
CA THR A 213 -13.07 9.02 -6.74
C THR A 213 -12.29 7.72 -6.57
N HIS A 214 -12.95 6.64 -6.09
CA HIS A 214 -12.36 5.31 -5.94
C HIS A 214 -13.37 4.24 -6.35
N ASN A 215 -13.27 3.75 -7.58
CA ASN A 215 -14.25 2.83 -8.19
C ASN A 215 -13.83 1.35 -8.18
N ARG A 216 -12.89 1.00 -7.29
CA ARG A 216 -12.25 -0.30 -7.15
C ARG A 216 -12.39 -0.79 -5.70
N THR A 217 -11.87 -1.97 -5.41
CA THR A 217 -11.81 -2.48 -4.03
C THR A 217 -10.91 -1.60 -3.17
N TRP A 218 -11.20 -1.53 -1.87
CA TRP A 218 -10.37 -0.76 -0.93
C TRP A 218 -9.48 -1.66 -0.11
N SER A 219 -8.26 -1.22 0.14
CA SER A 219 -7.39 -1.76 1.17
C SER A 219 -7.42 -0.80 2.34
N LEU A 220 -8.23 -1.08 3.35
CA LEU A 220 -8.41 -0.19 4.49
C LEU A 220 -7.61 -0.67 5.71
N TRP A 221 -7.30 0.27 6.58
CA TRP A 221 -6.83 0.01 7.93
C TRP A 221 -7.63 0.77 8.97
N ASN A 222 -7.62 0.26 10.21
CA ASN A 222 -8.12 0.97 11.38
C ASN A 222 -7.21 0.75 12.59
N GLU A 223 -6.87 1.81 13.31
CA GLU A 223 -6.49 1.72 14.72
C GLU A 223 -7.78 1.60 15.54
N GLY A 224 -7.78 0.82 16.60
CA GLY A 224 -8.93 0.74 17.50
C GLY A 224 -8.57 0.24 18.87
N ASN A 225 -9.54 0.34 19.78
CA ASN A 225 -9.42 -0.26 21.10
C ASN A 225 -9.97 -1.69 21.05
N VAL A 226 -9.37 -2.56 21.84
CA VAL A 226 -9.75 -3.96 21.98
C VAL A 226 -10.06 -4.24 23.44
N SER A 227 -11.13 -4.99 23.72
CA SER A 227 -11.44 -5.42 25.08
C SER A 227 -12.22 -6.72 25.12
N ARG A 228 -12.06 -7.46 26.21
CA ARG A 228 -12.95 -8.55 26.60
C ARG A 228 -14.27 -8.00 27.16
N ARG A 229 -15.39 -8.48 26.63
CA ARG A 229 -16.75 -8.19 27.09
C ARG A 229 -17.12 -9.09 28.27
N ALA A 230 -18.16 -8.68 29.00
CA ALA A 230 -18.69 -9.44 30.15
C ALA A 230 -19.23 -10.83 29.77
N ASP A 231 -19.69 -11.02 28.53
CA ASP A 231 -20.13 -12.32 27.99
C ASP A 231 -18.97 -13.22 27.53
N GLY A 232 -17.72 -12.75 27.66
CA GLY A 232 -16.52 -13.48 27.26
C GLY A 232 -16.10 -13.25 25.81
N TYR A 233 -16.89 -12.53 25.00
CA TYR A 233 -16.50 -12.18 23.63
C TYR A 233 -15.49 -11.04 23.59
N VAL A 234 -14.77 -10.94 22.47
CA VAL A 234 -13.87 -9.82 22.20
C VAL A 234 -14.60 -8.82 21.31
N GLN A 235 -14.38 -7.54 21.58
CA GLN A 235 -14.86 -6.45 20.73
C GLN A 235 -13.72 -5.52 20.35
N PHE A 236 -13.85 -4.93 19.17
CA PHE A 236 -13.01 -3.86 18.68
C PHE A 236 -13.88 -2.69 18.22
N TRP A 237 -13.44 -1.47 18.53
CA TRP A 237 -14.05 -0.26 18.01
C TRP A 237 -12.97 0.67 17.44
N PRO A 238 -13.09 1.05 16.15
CA PRO A 238 -12.10 1.89 15.49
C PRO A 238 -12.08 3.31 16.06
N ILE A 239 -10.88 3.89 16.15
CA ILE A 239 -10.64 5.26 16.63
C ILE A 239 -9.84 6.10 15.63
N ALA A 240 -9.19 5.47 14.66
CA ALA A 240 -8.59 6.09 13.48
C ALA A 240 -8.64 5.10 12.30
N GLY A 241 -8.46 5.58 11.07
CA GLY A 241 -8.42 4.71 9.91
C GLY A 241 -8.27 5.43 8.59
N GLY A 242 -7.96 4.65 7.56
CA GLY A 242 -7.65 5.16 6.24
C GLY A 242 -7.51 4.03 5.23
N ALA A 243 -7.03 4.38 4.04
CA ALA A 243 -6.53 3.40 3.11
C ALA A 243 -5.08 3.03 3.46
N ALA A 244 -4.76 1.74 3.43
CA ALA A 244 -3.39 1.25 3.50
C ALA A 244 -2.71 1.37 2.13
N ASP A 245 -3.50 1.37 1.06
CA ASP A 245 -3.11 1.76 -0.28
C ASP A 245 -4.32 2.41 -0.98
N TRP A 246 -4.12 3.60 -1.54
CA TRP A 246 -5.16 4.38 -2.23
C TRP A 246 -5.34 3.98 -3.70
N GLY A 247 -4.47 3.11 -4.20
CA GLY A 247 -4.39 2.70 -5.59
C GLY A 247 -5.09 1.37 -5.84
N ASN A 248 -4.42 0.46 -6.53
CA ASN A 248 -4.95 -0.84 -6.91
C ASN A 248 -4.35 -2.01 -6.11
N LEU A 249 -3.58 -1.73 -5.05
CA LEU A 249 -3.09 -2.78 -4.17
C LEU A 249 -4.25 -3.31 -3.32
N TYR A 250 -4.48 -4.62 -3.35
CA TYR A 250 -5.57 -5.30 -2.65
C TYR A 250 -5.09 -6.57 -1.94
N ALA A 251 -5.97 -7.19 -1.15
CA ALA A 251 -5.64 -8.40 -0.39
C ALA A 251 -4.40 -8.22 0.51
N LEU A 252 -4.25 -7.03 1.13
CA LEU A 252 -3.13 -6.78 2.04
C LEU A 252 -3.26 -7.66 3.29
N ILE A 253 -2.20 -8.40 3.56
CA ILE A 253 -1.98 -9.15 4.79
C ILE A 253 -0.62 -8.72 5.36
N SER A 254 -0.36 -9.00 6.63
CA SER A 254 0.94 -8.71 7.24
C SER A 254 1.52 -9.90 7.97
N PHE A 255 2.81 -9.89 8.23
CA PHE A 255 3.48 -10.85 9.09
C PHE A 255 4.49 -10.14 9.98
N ASP A 256 4.83 -10.79 11.09
CA ASP A 256 5.89 -10.34 11.97
C ASP A 256 7.26 -10.83 11.45
N ASP A 257 8.09 -9.89 11.00
CA ASP A 257 9.47 -10.14 10.60
C ASP A 257 10.37 -10.08 11.84
N THR A 258 10.35 -11.16 12.60
CA THR A 258 11.13 -11.32 13.84
C THR A 258 12.63 -11.15 13.65
N LYS A 259 13.17 -11.28 12.43
CA LYS A 259 14.60 -11.07 12.16
C LYS A 259 14.97 -9.59 12.22
N ASN A 260 14.07 -8.71 11.81
CA ASN A 260 14.28 -7.26 11.75
C ASN A 260 13.40 -6.49 12.74
N ASN A 261 12.67 -7.19 13.61
CA ASN A 261 11.78 -6.62 14.63
C ASN A 261 10.81 -5.58 14.04
N ARG A 262 10.05 -5.99 13.04
CA ARG A 262 9.10 -5.13 12.33
C ARG A 262 7.92 -5.94 11.83
N ARG A 263 6.79 -5.27 11.62
CA ARG A 263 5.68 -5.85 10.87
C ARG A 263 5.77 -5.45 9.40
N VAL A 264 5.67 -6.44 8.52
CA VAL A 264 5.71 -6.25 7.07
C VAL A 264 4.33 -6.55 6.51
N ALA A 265 3.73 -5.58 5.83
CA ALA A 265 2.56 -5.78 4.99
C ALA A 265 3.00 -6.20 3.59
N TRP A 266 2.18 -7.03 2.96
CA TRP A 266 2.25 -7.27 1.53
C TRP A 266 0.86 -7.45 0.94
N GLY A 267 0.68 -7.01 -0.30
CA GLY A 267 -0.60 -7.07 -1.00
C GLY A 267 -0.42 -7.31 -2.49
N TRP A 268 -1.51 -7.61 -3.19
CA TRP A 268 -1.54 -7.90 -4.61
C TRP A 268 -1.98 -6.67 -5.41
N ALA A 269 -1.13 -6.22 -6.33
CA ALA A 269 -1.51 -5.31 -7.39
C ALA A 269 -1.90 -6.12 -8.64
N ASN A 270 -2.90 -5.64 -9.39
CA ASN A 270 -3.31 -6.27 -10.65
C ASN A 270 -2.10 -6.53 -11.58
N ASP A 271 -2.17 -7.64 -12.33
CA ASP A 271 -1.07 -8.19 -13.13
C ASP A 271 0.07 -8.78 -12.28
N GLU A 272 -0.29 -9.26 -11.08
CA GLU A 272 0.40 -10.32 -10.32
C GLU A 272 1.66 -9.90 -9.56
N LEU A 273 1.60 -8.74 -8.89
CA LEU A 273 2.74 -8.18 -8.16
C LEU A 273 2.47 -7.99 -6.68
N PRO A 274 3.14 -8.76 -5.82
CA PRO A 274 3.26 -8.43 -4.42
C PRO A 274 4.07 -7.15 -4.20
N VAL A 275 3.49 -6.22 -3.44
CA VAL A 275 4.15 -5.01 -2.95
C VAL A 275 4.35 -5.12 -1.44
N PHE A 276 5.53 -4.73 -0.95
CA PHE A 276 5.88 -4.81 0.47
C PHE A 276 5.99 -3.43 1.11
N ALA A 277 5.50 -3.30 2.34
CA ALA A 277 5.66 -2.09 3.14
C ALA A 277 5.88 -2.43 4.62
N GLN A 278 6.67 -1.63 5.33
CA GLN A 278 6.74 -1.68 6.78
C GLN A 278 5.49 -1.02 7.37
N LEU A 279 4.89 -1.68 8.37
CA LEU A 279 3.87 -1.09 9.23
C LEU A 279 4.47 -0.74 10.60
N PHE A 280 4.12 0.43 11.11
CA PHE A 280 4.56 0.90 12.44
C PHE A 280 3.58 1.92 13.00
N VAL A 281 3.67 2.24 14.30
CA VAL A 281 2.92 3.36 14.88
C VAL A 281 3.63 4.66 14.51
N MET A 282 2.99 5.51 13.72
CA MET A 282 3.55 6.83 13.43
C MET A 282 3.10 7.80 14.52
N THR A 283 4.06 8.25 15.32
CA THR A 283 3.87 9.28 16.34
C THR A 283 4.48 10.60 15.87
N THR A 284 3.67 11.65 15.78
CA THR A 284 4.15 13.00 15.39
C THR A 284 3.78 14.02 16.46
N GLU A 285 4.79 14.62 17.08
CA GLU A 285 4.63 15.57 18.18
C GLU A 285 4.72 17.03 17.75
N ALA A 286 4.46 17.94 18.69
CA ALA A 286 4.57 19.39 18.54
C ALA A 286 3.66 19.97 17.44
N LEU A 287 2.49 19.37 17.27
CA LEU A 287 1.48 19.79 16.30
C LEU A 287 0.53 20.85 16.88
N GLU A 288 -0.13 21.58 15.99
CA GLU A 288 -1.29 22.42 16.27
C GLU A 288 -2.55 21.83 15.64
N ASN A 289 -3.67 21.86 16.36
CA ASN A 289 -4.97 21.46 15.83
C ASN A 289 -5.68 22.65 15.16
N ARG A 290 -5.25 23.04 13.95
CA ARG A 290 -5.95 24.09 13.17
C ARG A 290 -7.04 23.55 12.24
N ASN A 291 -7.00 22.25 11.92
CA ASN A 291 -7.88 21.63 10.93
C ASN A 291 -9.13 20.99 11.52
N ARG A 292 -9.33 21.10 12.85
CA ARG A 292 -10.43 20.43 13.58
C ARG A 292 -10.40 18.91 13.44
N ASP A 293 -9.21 18.32 13.37
CA ASP A 293 -9.00 16.86 13.23
C ASP A 293 -9.47 16.05 14.47
N MET A 294 -10.15 16.71 15.43
CA MET A 294 -10.74 16.11 16.62
C MET A 294 -12.28 16.08 16.60
N GLU A 295 -12.94 16.67 15.59
CA GLU A 295 -14.41 16.68 15.53
C GLU A 295 -14.98 15.33 15.04
N GLU A 296 -14.24 14.63 14.16
CA GLU A 296 -14.58 13.28 13.67
C GLU A 296 -13.29 12.45 13.51
N PRO A 297 -13.33 11.11 13.64
CA PRO A 297 -12.13 10.29 13.46
C PRO A 297 -11.69 10.24 11.98
N GLY A 298 -10.38 10.36 11.75
CA GLY A 298 -9.76 10.41 10.42
C GLY A 298 -8.54 9.48 10.28
N ASN A 299 -7.62 9.82 9.37
CA ASN A 299 -6.36 9.10 9.16
C ASN A 299 -5.38 9.22 10.34
N SER A 300 -5.64 10.14 11.27
CA SER A 300 -4.82 10.33 12.46
C SER A 300 -5.71 10.64 13.66
N ARG A 301 -5.27 10.20 14.84
CA ARG A 301 -5.84 10.54 16.13
C ARG A 301 -4.96 11.57 16.81
N LEU A 302 -5.48 12.78 17.04
CA LEU A 302 -4.79 13.83 17.79
C LEU A 302 -5.07 13.72 19.29
N ILE A 303 -4.02 13.85 20.09
CA ILE A 303 -4.07 13.91 21.55
C ILE A 303 -3.50 15.25 22.02
N ASP A 304 -4.26 15.97 22.84
CA ASP A 304 -3.86 17.23 23.44
C ASP A 304 -2.89 16.98 24.60
N ASN A 305 -1.67 17.52 24.49
CA ASN A 305 -0.64 17.43 25.52
C ASN A 305 -0.70 18.61 26.51
N GLY A 306 -1.68 19.49 26.35
CA GLY A 306 -1.79 20.77 27.04
C GLY A 306 -1.03 21.88 26.32
N HIS A 307 -1.30 23.12 26.73
CA HIS A 307 -0.64 24.34 26.21
C HIS A 307 -0.75 24.55 24.69
N GLY A 308 -1.72 23.91 24.02
CA GLY A 308 -1.94 24.03 22.58
C GLY A 308 -1.00 23.19 21.72
N SER A 309 -0.29 22.22 22.31
CA SER A 309 0.53 21.24 21.60
C SER A 309 -0.19 19.89 21.51
N PHE A 310 -0.13 19.26 20.36
CA PHE A 310 -0.78 17.97 20.11
C PHE A 310 0.22 16.91 19.64
N THR A 311 -0.11 15.64 19.88
CA THR A 311 0.55 14.47 19.29
C THR A 311 -0.45 13.74 18.39
N ALA A 312 -0.06 13.49 17.14
CA ALA A 312 -0.80 12.62 16.22
C ALA A 312 -0.30 11.19 16.33
N TYR A 313 -1.25 10.25 16.33
CA TYR A 313 -1.01 8.82 16.11
C TYR A 313 -1.69 8.42 14.81
N ALA A 314 -0.98 7.70 13.95
CA ALA A 314 -1.49 7.15 12.69
C ALA A 314 -0.86 5.78 12.42
N LEU A 315 -1.38 5.06 11.40
CA LEU A 315 -0.62 3.93 10.85
C LEU A 315 0.51 4.49 9.99
N GLY A 316 1.74 4.22 10.38
CA GLY A 316 2.91 4.42 9.54
C GLY A 316 2.98 3.34 8.46
N ILE A 317 3.19 3.74 7.21
CA ILE A 317 3.36 2.88 6.04
C ILE A 317 4.49 3.48 5.19
N ARG A 318 5.57 2.72 5.04
CA ARG A 318 6.74 3.11 4.25
C ARG A 318 7.38 1.90 3.57
N PRO A 319 8.21 2.07 2.54
CA PRO A 319 8.93 0.94 1.98
C PRO A 319 9.97 0.37 2.97
N LEU A 320 10.35 -0.90 2.78
CA LEU A 320 11.30 -1.58 3.66
C LEU A 320 12.71 -0.99 3.43
N LEU A 321 13.22 -0.22 4.40
CA LEU A 321 14.44 0.58 4.23
C LEU A 321 15.70 -0.24 3.87
N ASP A 322 15.85 -1.42 4.46
CA ASP A 322 16.90 -2.38 4.14
C ASP A 322 16.76 -2.94 2.71
N VAL A 323 15.53 -3.19 2.27
CA VAL A 323 15.25 -3.63 0.89
C VAL A 323 15.58 -2.52 -0.10
N ILE A 324 15.21 -1.27 0.21
CA ILE A 324 15.59 -0.10 -0.61
C ILE A 324 17.11 -0.03 -0.75
N VAL A 325 17.86 -0.16 0.36
CA VAL A 325 19.33 -0.19 0.32
C VAL A 325 19.82 -1.33 -0.59
N GLY A 326 19.24 -2.53 -0.48
CA GLY A 326 19.61 -3.69 -1.29
C GLY A 326 19.34 -3.51 -2.79
N ILE A 327 18.19 -2.94 -3.17
CA ILE A 327 17.87 -2.72 -4.59
C ILE A 327 18.64 -1.54 -5.20
N ARG A 328 19.12 -0.60 -4.37
CA ARG A 328 19.99 0.50 -4.79
C ARG A 328 21.45 0.09 -5.03
N GLU A 329 21.88 -1.10 -4.61
CA GLU A 329 23.30 -1.53 -4.70
C GLU A 329 23.89 -1.43 -6.11
N GLU A 330 23.08 -1.67 -7.13
CA GLU A 330 23.48 -1.63 -8.55
C GLU A 330 23.06 -0.34 -9.26
N ALA A 331 22.32 0.53 -8.57
CA ALA A 331 21.73 1.71 -9.16
C ALA A 331 22.73 2.85 -9.33
N VAL A 332 22.57 3.62 -10.40
CA VAL A 332 23.27 4.88 -10.59
C VAL A 332 22.51 5.97 -9.84
N TYR A 333 23.16 6.55 -8.82
CA TYR A 333 22.65 7.73 -8.12
C TYR A 333 22.98 9.01 -8.89
N GLY A 334 22.00 9.89 -9.06
CA GLY A 334 22.28 11.23 -9.57
C GLY A 334 21.06 12.13 -9.71
N LYS A 335 21.23 13.42 -9.36
CA LYS A 335 20.20 14.46 -9.51
C LYS A 335 19.85 14.77 -10.97
N ASP A 336 20.76 14.44 -11.90
CA ASP A 336 20.62 14.59 -13.35
C ASP A 336 20.66 13.23 -14.08
N ALA A 337 20.41 12.12 -13.36
CA ALA A 337 20.48 10.79 -13.98
C ALA A 337 19.43 10.67 -15.11
N CYS A 338 19.83 10.12 -16.26
CA CYS A 338 18.87 9.67 -17.26
C CYS A 338 17.99 8.60 -16.61
N GLY A 339 16.67 8.71 -16.69
CA GLY A 339 15.79 7.76 -16.03
C GLY A 339 15.83 6.36 -16.66
N SER A 340 15.10 5.42 -16.07
CA SER A 340 14.99 4.04 -16.58
C SER A 340 13.62 3.45 -16.28
N SER A 341 13.37 2.23 -16.78
CA SER A 341 12.18 1.47 -16.41
C SER A 341 12.24 0.85 -15.01
N HIS A 342 13.35 1.01 -14.28
CA HIS A 342 13.56 0.46 -12.94
C HIS A 342 14.28 1.53 -12.10
N MET A 343 13.52 2.44 -11.50
CA MET A 343 14.07 3.61 -10.81
C MET A 343 13.28 3.98 -9.57
N GLU A 344 13.94 4.72 -8.70
CA GLU A 344 13.37 5.39 -7.54
C GLU A 344 13.66 6.88 -7.65
N VAL A 345 12.66 7.72 -7.35
CA VAL A 345 12.79 9.19 -7.34
C VAL A 345 12.20 9.71 -6.04
N VAL A 346 13.03 10.42 -5.27
CA VAL A 346 12.64 11.05 -4.01
C VAL A 346 12.70 12.56 -4.19
N ALA A 347 11.64 13.27 -3.79
CA ALA A 347 11.63 14.73 -3.81
C ALA A 347 10.86 15.32 -2.63
N THR A 348 11.38 16.42 -2.09
CA THR A 348 10.76 17.15 -0.98
C THR A 348 10.31 18.53 -1.41
N PHE A 349 9.05 18.83 -1.11
CA PHE A 349 8.35 20.02 -1.54
C PHE A 349 7.78 20.79 -0.35
N SER A 350 7.82 22.12 -0.40
CA SER A 350 7.25 22.98 0.62
C SER A 350 6.67 24.27 0.01
N ASN A 351 5.98 25.08 0.82
CA ASN A 351 5.44 26.39 0.40
C ASN A 351 4.59 26.35 -0.89
N PHE A 352 3.70 25.35 -1.00
CA PHE A 352 2.80 25.19 -2.14
C PHE A 352 1.84 26.37 -2.28
N SER A 353 1.78 26.98 -3.48
CA SER A 353 0.72 27.92 -3.86
C SER A 353 -0.37 27.29 -4.75
N GLY A 354 -0.21 26.02 -5.12
CA GLY A 354 -1.08 25.24 -5.99
C GLY A 354 -0.53 23.83 -6.20
N ALA A 355 -1.11 23.06 -7.12
CA ALA A 355 -0.71 21.68 -7.36
C ALA A 355 0.74 21.55 -7.88
N ALA A 356 1.53 20.70 -7.25
CA ALA A 356 2.92 20.43 -7.63
C ALA A 356 3.41 19.06 -7.13
N GLY A 357 4.44 18.52 -7.78
CA GLY A 357 5.04 17.23 -7.47
C GLY A 357 6.04 16.78 -8.53
N LEU A 358 5.94 15.53 -8.98
CA LEU A 358 6.83 14.91 -9.97
C LEU A 358 6.08 14.54 -11.25
N ALA A 359 6.74 14.72 -12.39
CA ALA A 359 6.43 14.04 -13.64
C ALA A 359 7.38 12.85 -13.76
N VAL A 360 6.86 11.66 -14.04
CA VAL A 360 7.64 10.41 -14.18
C VAL A 360 7.22 9.64 -15.42
N VAL A 361 8.07 8.72 -15.87
CA VAL A 361 7.83 7.87 -17.05
C VAL A 361 7.50 8.73 -18.27
N ALA A 362 8.27 9.80 -18.42
CA ALA A 362 8.07 10.79 -19.46
C ALA A 362 8.91 10.46 -20.71
N SER A 363 8.30 10.55 -21.88
CA SER A 363 9.03 10.48 -23.15
C SER A 363 9.82 11.78 -23.37
N PRO A 364 10.94 11.75 -24.11
CA PRO A 364 11.70 12.97 -24.43
C PRO A 364 10.88 14.04 -25.16
N GLY A 365 9.91 13.65 -25.98
CA GLY A 365 9.04 14.58 -26.71
C GLY A 365 7.79 15.03 -25.94
N GLY A 366 7.54 14.49 -24.73
CA GLY A 366 6.36 14.81 -23.93
C GLY A 366 5.05 14.17 -24.43
N GLU A 367 5.14 13.17 -25.31
CA GLU A 367 4.00 12.37 -25.77
C GLU A 367 3.42 11.47 -24.67
N GLU A 368 4.28 10.94 -23.80
CA GLU A 368 3.90 10.15 -22.63
C GLU A 368 4.46 10.78 -21.37
N TYR A 369 3.69 10.76 -20.28
CA TYR A 369 4.10 11.11 -18.93
C TYR A 369 3.03 10.73 -17.91
N THR A 370 3.43 10.59 -16.66
CA THR A 370 2.52 10.43 -15.50
C THR A 370 2.85 11.53 -14.50
N HIS A 371 1.84 12.28 -14.04
CA HIS A 371 2.03 13.26 -12.98
C HIS A 371 1.65 12.67 -11.63
N VAL A 372 2.53 12.78 -10.65
CA VAL A 372 2.30 12.46 -9.24
C VAL A 372 2.44 13.76 -8.44
N TYR A 373 1.35 14.26 -7.86
CA TYR A 373 1.37 15.58 -7.25
C TYR A 373 0.44 15.72 -6.04
N PHE A 374 0.75 16.68 -5.19
CA PHE A 374 -0.13 17.12 -4.12
C PHE A 374 -0.96 18.31 -4.59
N ASP A 375 -2.27 18.28 -4.37
CA ASP A 375 -3.16 19.43 -4.53
C ASP A 375 -3.56 19.99 -3.14
N PRO A 376 -2.99 21.13 -2.71
CA PRO A 376 -3.32 21.75 -1.43
C PRO A 376 -4.77 22.27 -1.35
N GLY A 377 -5.43 22.52 -2.49
CA GLY A 377 -6.82 23.01 -2.52
C GLY A 377 -7.83 21.94 -2.12
N SER A 378 -7.49 20.67 -2.33
CA SER A 378 -8.36 19.52 -2.10
C SER A 378 -7.82 18.54 -1.06
N SER A 379 -6.60 18.75 -0.54
CA SER A 379 -5.89 17.85 0.38
C SER A 379 -5.80 16.41 -0.15
N ILE A 380 -5.28 16.26 -1.37
CA ILE A 380 -5.12 14.96 -2.03
C ILE A 380 -3.75 14.81 -2.68
N ILE A 381 -3.23 13.58 -2.66
CA ILE A 381 -2.20 13.12 -3.58
C ILE A 381 -2.90 12.55 -4.81
N VAL A 382 -2.43 12.91 -5.99
CA VAL A 382 -3.00 12.53 -7.28
C VAL A 382 -1.93 11.86 -8.13
N VAL A 383 -2.29 10.74 -8.73
CA VAL A 383 -1.58 10.13 -9.84
C VAL A 383 -2.45 10.26 -11.10
N ASP A 384 -2.09 11.21 -11.95
CA ASP A 384 -2.72 11.45 -13.24
C ASP A 384 -1.97 10.67 -14.33
N ARG A 385 -2.60 9.58 -14.79
CA ARG A 385 -2.06 8.72 -15.85
C ARG A 385 -2.77 8.93 -17.19
N SER A 386 -3.44 10.07 -17.38
CA SER A 386 -4.15 10.41 -18.63
C SER A 386 -3.24 10.42 -19.86
N HIS A 387 -1.95 10.67 -19.67
CA HIS A 387 -0.90 10.67 -20.69
C HIS A 387 0.12 9.53 -20.50
N SER A 388 -0.13 8.52 -19.66
CA SER A 388 0.90 7.50 -19.35
C SER A 388 1.15 6.47 -20.45
N SER A 389 0.34 6.47 -21.52
CA SER A 389 0.45 5.52 -22.62
C SER A 389 -0.15 6.08 -23.91
N THR A 390 0.53 5.89 -25.03
CA THR A 390 0.01 6.07 -26.39
C THR A 390 -0.72 4.84 -26.91
N ILE A 391 -0.67 3.71 -26.20
CA ILE A 391 -1.34 2.47 -26.62
C ILE A 391 -2.84 2.57 -26.32
N ASP A 392 -3.65 2.49 -27.37
CA ASP A 392 -5.10 2.41 -27.25
C ASP A 392 -5.55 1.19 -26.42
N GLY A 393 -6.48 1.44 -25.49
CA GLY A 393 -7.03 0.43 -24.59
C GLY A 393 -6.32 0.29 -23.25
N MET A 394 -5.17 0.96 -23.07
CA MET A 394 -4.52 1.05 -21.75
C MET A 394 -5.31 1.97 -20.82
N LEU A 395 -5.30 1.63 -19.52
CA LEU A 395 -5.92 2.44 -18.48
C LEU A 395 -5.17 3.77 -18.35
N ARG A 396 -5.93 4.87 -18.43
CA ARG A 396 -5.45 6.25 -18.39
C ARG A 396 -6.33 7.14 -17.49
N ASP A 397 -6.81 6.57 -16.39
CA ASP A 397 -7.65 7.29 -15.42
C ASP A 397 -6.81 8.11 -14.42
N VAL A 398 -7.48 8.92 -13.61
CA VAL A 398 -6.85 9.64 -12.50
C VAL A 398 -7.13 8.87 -11.22
N VAL A 399 -6.10 8.60 -10.44
CA VAL A 399 -6.19 7.93 -9.13
C VAL A 399 -5.77 8.92 -8.06
N GLN A 400 -6.46 8.94 -6.94
CA GLN A 400 -6.21 9.93 -5.89
C GLN A 400 -6.48 9.37 -4.51
N GLY A 401 -5.78 9.92 -3.52
CA GLY A 401 -5.99 9.61 -2.12
C GLY A 401 -5.95 10.86 -1.25
N HIS A 402 -6.67 10.84 -0.12
CA HIS A 402 -6.64 11.93 0.85
C HIS A 402 -5.26 12.01 1.51
N PHE A 403 -4.76 13.24 1.64
CA PHE A 403 -3.55 13.53 2.39
C PHE A 403 -3.63 14.94 2.95
N GLN A 404 -3.60 15.04 4.28
CA GLN A 404 -3.56 16.30 4.99
C GLN A 404 -2.17 16.47 5.62
N PRO A 405 -1.38 17.46 5.19
CA PRO A 405 -0.14 17.81 5.88
C PRO A 405 -0.44 18.28 7.30
N TYR A 406 0.38 17.86 8.25
CA TYR A 406 0.31 18.35 9.62
C TYR A 406 0.75 19.81 9.70
N ILE A 407 0.39 20.47 10.82
CA ILE A 407 0.83 21.83 11.11
C ILE A 407 1.63 21.78 12.40
N PHE A 408 2.94 21.95 12.29
CA PHE A 408 3.85 22.03 13.42
C PHE A 408 3.81 23.42 14.05
N ALA A 409 3.82 23.48 15.38
CA ALA A 409 3.72 24.73 16.14
C ALA A 409 4.87 25.71 15.88
N LYS A 410 6.04 25.21 15.45
CA LYS A 410 7.25 26.03 15.23
C LYS A 410 7.57 26.24 13.76
N SER A 411 7.44 25.21 12.94
CA SER A 411 7.84 25.23 11.53
C SER A 411 6.68 25.46 10.56
N GLY A 412 5.43 25.41 11.02
CA GLY A 412 4.27 25.61 10.16
C GLY A 412 3.83 24.33 9.45
N VAL A 413 3.35 24.46 8.21
CA VAL A 413 2.85 23.33 7.42
C VAL A 413 3.99 22.36 7.15
N GLU A 414 3.72 21.07 7.32
CA GLU A 414 4.64 19.98 7.04
C GLU A 414 5.07 19.94 5.56
N ASP A 415 6.37 19.74 5.34
CA ASP A 415 6.94 19.50 4.02
C ASP A 415 6.48 18.15 3.47
N ILE A 416 6.27 18.05 2.16
CA ILE A 416 5.79 16.84 1.50
C ILE A 416 6.96 16.16 0.81
N THR A 417 7.36 15.01 1.33
CA THR A 417 8.35 14.12 0.74
C THR A 417 7.64 13.01 -0.01
N MET A 418 7.85 12.95 -1.32
CA MET A 418 7.38 11.85 -2.17
C MET A 418 8.54 10.91 -2.45
N ASP A 419 8.35 9.62 -2.21
CA ASP A 419 9.26 8.54 -2.57
C ASP A 419 8.53 7.64 -3.58
N ILE A 420 9.00 7.66 -4.83
CA ILE A 420 8.30 7.06 -5.98
C ILE A 420 9.18 5.98 -6.60
N PHE A 421 8.66 4.75 -6.66
CA PHE A 421 9.29 3.62 -7.34
C PHE A 421 8.57 3.36 -8.65
N PHE A 422 9.33 3.26 -9.74
CA PHE A 422 8.86 2.77 -11.03
C PHE A 422 9.64 1.52 -11.42
N ASP A 423 8.95 0.38 -11.48
CA ASP A 423 9.54 -0.93 -11.78
C ASP A 423 8.73 -1.64 -12.87
N GLY A 424 9.22 -1.56 -14.11
CA GLY A 424 8.62 -2.11 -15.33
C GLY A 424 7.29 -1.44 -15.71
N SER A 425 6.24 -1.76 -14.96
CA SER A 425 4.91 -1.13 -15.07
C SER A 425 4.30 -0.79 -13.72
N LEU A 426 4.92 -1.20 -12.61
CA LEU A 426 4.45 -0.90 -11.28
C LEU A 426 4.92 0.51 -10.90
N LEU A 427 4.00 1.34 -10.44
CA LEU A 427 4.31 2.65 -9.87
C LEU A 427 3.79 2.67 -8.43
N GLU A 428 4.69 2.84 -7.48
CA GLU A 428 4.38 2.98 -6.06
C GLU A 428 4.76 4.38 -5.60
N VAL A 429 3.87 5.00 -4.86
CA VAL A 429 4.03 6.35 -4.34
C VAL A 429 3.87 6.31 -2.82
N PHE A 430 4.94 6.62 -2.10
CA PHE A 430 4.92 6.81 -0.65
C PHE A 430 5.04 8.30 -0.32
N VAL A 431 4.27 8.78 0.65
CA VAL A 431 4.33 10.17 1.10
C VAL A 431 4.38 10.26 2.63
N ASN A 432 5.43 10.90 3.15
CA ASN A 432 5.69 11.15 4.58
C ASN A 432 5.44 9.94 5.49
N ASP A 433 5.81 8.74 5.04
CA ASP A 433 5.67 7.47 5.76
C ASP A 433 4.26 7.16 6.31
N ARG A 434 3.19 7.75 5.73
CA ARG A 434 1.79 7.50 6.16
C ARG A 434 0.78 7.45 5.02
N PHE A 435 1.27 7.44 3.80
CA PHE A 435 0.46 7.36 2.60
C PHE A 435 1.15 6.43 1.61
N ALA A 436 0.39 5.52 1.03
CA ALA A 436 0.83 4.67 -0.06
C ALA A 436 -0.24 4.64 -1.17
N LEU A 437 0.21 4.63 -2.42
CA LEU A 437 -0.65 4.48 -3.59
C LEU A 437 0.11 3.72 -4.68
N THR A 438 -0.43 2.54 -5.02
CA THR A 438 0.13 1.67 -6.06
C THR A 438 -0.74 1.70 -7.31
N ILE A 439 -0.16 1.86 -8.50
CA ILE A 439 -0.87 1.66 -9.77
C ILE A 439 -0.01 0.93 -10.80
N ARG A 440 -0.62 0.68 -11.96
CA ARG A 440 0.07 0.17 -13.15
C ARG A 440 0.06 1.20 -14.27
N ILE A 441 1.19 1.35 -14.95
CA ILE A 441 1.40 2.20 -16.13
C ILE A 441 2.13 1.42 -17.22
N TYR A 442 1.69 1.58 -18.47
CA TYR A 442 2.14 0.78 -19.62
C TYR A 442 2.56 1.69 -20.78
N PRO A 443 3.71 2.38 -20.69
CA PRO A 443 4.16 3.27 -21.74
C PRO A 443 4.39 2.50 -23.05
N GLY A 444 3.91 3.05 -24.15
CA GLY A 444 4.09 2.54 -25.50
C GLY A 444 5.51 2.75 -25.98
N HIS A 445 6.11 3.91 -25.68
CA HIS A 445 7.47 4.24 -26.06
C HIS A 445 8.48 3.55 -25.13
N LYS A 446 9.60 3.07 -25.68
CA LYS A 446 10.66 2.44 -24.87
C LYS A 446 11.47 3.44 -24.05
N ASP A 447 11.53 4.69 -24.52
CA ASP A 447 12.31 5.77 -23.93
C ASP A 447 11.51 6.66 -22.97
N SER A 448 10.23 6.34 -22.69
CA SER A 448 9.41 6.93 -21.63
C SER A 448 9.93 6.58 -20.25
N THR A 449 11.04 7.21 -19.88
CA THR A 449 11.82 6.90 -18.68
C THR A 449 12.20 8.14 -17.90
N ASN A 450 12.05 9.33 -18.48
CA ASN A 450 12.46 10.57 -17.83
C ASN A 450 11.57 10.90 -16.62
N PHE A 451 12.14 11.69 -15.71
CA PHE A 451 11.43 12.27 -14.57
C PHE A 451 11.82 13.74 -14.40
N GLY A 452 11.03 14.48 -13.63
CA GLY A 452 11.28 15.89 -13.32
C GLY A 452 10.21 16.48 -12.41
N VAL A 453 10.36 17.76 -12.06
CA VAL A 453 9.37 18.46 -11.23
C VAL A 453 8.17 18.88 -12.07
N TYR A 454 6.97 18.58 -11.57
CA TYR A 454 5.70 19.07 -12.09
C TYR A 454 5.20 20.25 -11.26
N ILE A 455 4.78 21.33 -11.93
CA ILE A 455 4.13 22.48 -11.31
C ILE A 455 2.95 22.87 -12.19
N ALA A 456 1.75 22.93 -11.62
CA ALA A 456 0.56 23.35 -12.35
C ALA A 456 0.69 24.80 -12.84
N GLU A 457 -0.03 25.15 -13.91
CA GLU A 457 -0.02 26.50 -14.46
C GLU A 457 -0.42 27.53 -13.42
N GLY A 458 0.42 28.56 -13.22
CA GLY A 458 0.19 29.62 -12.23
C GLY A 458 0.50 29.23 -10.78
N ALA A 459 0.94 27.99 -10.52
CA ALA A 459 1.39 27.56 -9.20
C ALA A 459 2.90 27.81 -9.00
N SER A 460 3.31 27.71 -7.74
CA SER A 460 4.70 27.76 -7.30
C SER A 460 4.86 26.83 -6.10
N VAL A 461 6.07 26.29 -5.94
CA VAL A 461 6.47 25.40 -4.85
C VAL A 461 7.96 25.59 -4.60
N GLU A 462 8.41 25.39 -3.38
CA GLU A 462 9.82 25.25 -3.06
C GLU A 462 10.20 23.77 -3.13
N VAL A 463 11.34 23.48 -3.78
CA VAL A 463 11.87 22.12 -3.90
C VAL A 463 13.22 22.10 -3.20
N SER A 464 13.34 21.37 -2.10
CA SER A 464 14.56 21.34 -1.29
C SER A 464 15.52 20.24 -1.72
N ASP A 465 15.00 19.10 -2.19
CA ASP A 465 15.80 18.01 -2.73
C ASP A 465 15.07 17.24 -3.83
N VAL A 466 15.86 16.72 -4.77
CA VAL A 466 15.44 15.74 -5.78
C VAL A 466 16.60 14.76 -5.94
N GLU A 467 16.35 13.50 -5.61
CA GLU A 467 17.29 12.41 -5.67
C GLU A 467 16.72 11.28 -6.52
N ALA A 468 17.57 10.59 -7.28
CA ALA A 468 17.15 9.47 -8.09
C ALA A 468 18.18 8.36 -8.09
N TRP A 469 17.68 7.13 -8.08
CA TRP A 469 18.44 5.89 -8.24
C TRP A 469 17.90 5.18 -9.47
N VAL A 470 18.73 5.04 -10.49
CA VAL A 470 18.35 4.54 -11.81
C VAL A 470 19.02 3.20 -12.08
N GLY A 471 18.26 2.23 -12.59
CA GLY A 471 18.77 0.89 -12.87
C GLY A 471 18.85 0.06 -11.59
N LEU A 472 17.75 0.05 -10.82
CA LEU A 472 17.63 -0.75 -9.61
C LEU A 472 17.92 -2.24 -9.89
N LYS A 473 18.48 -2.92 -8.88
CA LYS A 473 18.92 -4.32 -8.94
C LYS A 473 17.80 -5.28 -9.33
N ASN A 474 18.10 -6.22 -10.21
CA ASN A 474 17.20 -7.34 -10.48
C ASN A 474 17.22 -8.33 -9.30
N VAL A 475 16.07 -8.53 -8.65
CA VAL A 475 15.90 -9.38 -7.48
C VAL A 475 15.80 -10.87 -7.80
N TRP A 476 15.73 -11.22 -9.09
CA TRP A 476 15.75 -12.59 -9.62
C TRP A 476 17.00 -12.81 -10.47
N PRO A 477 18.16 -13.15 -9.85
CA PRO A 477 19.43 -13.26 -10.56
C PRO A 477 19.61 -14.57 -11.35
N GLU A 478 18.79 -15.60 -11.08
CA GLU A 478 18.77 -16.89 -11.78
C GLU A 478 17.73 -16.89 -12.91
#